data_AF-A0AAW2PDJ3-F1
#
_entry.id   AF-A0AAW2PDJ3-F1
#
_cell.length_a   1.000
_cell.length_b   1.000
_cell.length_c   1.000
_cell.angle_alpha   90.00
_cell.angle_beta   90.00
_cell.angle_gamma   90.00
#
_symmetry.space_group_name_H-M   'P 1'
#
loop_
_entity.id
_entity.type
_entity.pdbx_description
1 polymer ?
#
loop_
_entity_poly.entity_id
_entity_poly.type
_entity_poly.pdbx_seq_one_letter_code
_entity_poly.pdbx_strand_id
1 'polypeptide(L)'
;MSGFQVNSSSGFGRLLPQTTSHSHQQYDDSALEGVAAHVKLLLKLIKDHKDACDNKEKKNDARRMLRVATMMTILDTIRSRIQKCQSFGGKRYAGDDEKDKLRRELGASLAARKSLEIMCSSLGKEKEIMAGELLKKVHELNEMEELINDLKDQNETLLEKVRECALKHRDENGDDCLGRGGGESQGSASLQERNKVLSEQLLRSLDGNRSMKMKLRDAEEENVMMQSAMDEMRAEVVTSLERVRSFKERMLVSAESNIAPVNVQEEIVALENMFECFQMLVAKYDQKQQGECVKITSEINARKPSVLA
;
A
#
# COMPACT_ATOMS: atom_id res chain seq x y z
N MET A 1 39.87 -19.51 23.20
CA MET A 1 38.73 -18.79 23.80
C MET A 1 37.52 -19.05 22.92
N SER A 2 36.47 -19.63 23.51
CA SER A 2 35.04 -19.61 23.12
C SER A 2 34.68 -19.47 21.63
N GLY A 3 34.11 -20.43 20.90
CA GLY A 3 33.06 -21.37 21.29
C GLY A 3 31.69 -20.78 20.97
N PHE A 4 31.10 -21.11 19.81
CA PHE A 4 29.66 -20.96 19.55
C PHE A 4 29.17 -22.19 18.79
N GLN A 5 28.42 -23.00 19.53
CA GLN A 5 27.81 -24.26 19.14
C GLN A 5 26.37 -23.96 18.67
N VAL A 6 26.01 -24.47 17.50
CA VAL A 6 24.68 -24.38 16.92
C VAL A 6 23.75 -25.35 17.66
N ASN A 7 22.74 -24.83 18.35
CA ASN A 7 21.66 -25.63 18.90
C ASN A 7 20.35 -25.27 18.18
N SER A 8 19.99 -26.12 17.22
CA SER A 8 18.63 -26.23 16.68
C SER A 8 17.82 -27.10 17.63
N SER A 9 16.77 -26.55 18.23
CA SER A 9 15.77 -27.33 18.98
C SER A 9 14.37 -26.82 18.63
N SER A 10 13.75 -27.46 17.64
CA SER A 10 12.33 -27.30 17.32
C SER A 10 11.62 -28.56 17.79
N GLY A 11 11.17 -28.53 19.05
CA GLY A 11 10.39 -29.60 19.66
C GLY A 11 9.03 -29.75 18.97
N PHE A 12 8.88 -30.79 18.15
CA PHE A 12 7.59 -31.26 17.65
C PHE A 12 6.85 -32.01 18.77
N GLY A 13 6.12 -31.24 19.58
CA GLY A 13 5.14 -31.74 20.54
C GLY A 13 3.86 -32.17 19.83
N ARG A 14 3.76 -33.46 19.56
CA ARG A 14 2.56 -34.19 19.14
C ARG A 14 1.49 -34.08 20.23
N LEU A 15 0.36 -33.42 19.97
CA LEU A 15 -0.84 -33.50 20.82
C LEU A 15 -1.99 -34.13 20.03
N LEU A 16 -2.40 -35.31 20.51
CA LEU A 16 -3.56 -36.07 20.07
C LEU A 16 -4.86 -35.26 20.30
N PRO A 17 -5.94 -35.57 19.54
CA PRO A 17 -7.26 -35.03 19.81
C PRO A 17 -7.83 -35.68 21.07
N GLN A 18 -8.12 -34.85 22.08
CA GLN A 18 -8.85 -35.30 23.26
C GLN A 18 -10.33 -35.48 22.92
N THR A 19 -10.85 -36.56 23.49
CA THR A 19 -12.18 -37.15 23.36
C THR A 19 -13.31 -36.19 23.67
N THR A 20 -14.34 -36.20 22.83
CA THR A 20 -15.66 -35.62 23.09
C THR A 20 -16.26 -36.19 24.37
N SER A 21 -16.31 -35.37 25.42
CA SER A 21 -17.08 -35.65 26.62
C SER A 21 -18.56 -35.41 26.33
N HIS A 22 -19.34 -36.49 26.30
CA HIS A 22 -20.81 -36.44 26.34
C HIS A 22 -21.26 -35.69 27.60
N SER A 23 -21.84 -34.49 27.44
CA SER A 23 -22.65 -33.86 28.48
C SER A 23 -23.99 -34.58 28.56
N HIS A 24 -24.05 -35.59 29.43
CA HIS A 24 -25.30 -36.18 29.89
C HIS A 24 -26.03 -35.12 30.72
N GLN A 25 -27.00 -34.43 30.13
CA GLN A 25 -27.92 -33.57 30.85
C GLN A 25 -28.82 -34.45 31.72
N GLN A 26 -28.38 -34.73 32.95
CA GLN A 26 -29.24 -35.19 34.02
C GLN A 26 -30.24 -34.06 34.33
N TYR A 27 -31.48 -34.23 33.86
CA TYR A 27 -32.60 -33.48 34.40
C TYR A 27 -32.87 -33.97 35.83
N ASP A 28 -32.91 -33.06 36.80
CA ASP A 28 -33.31 -33.34 38.17
C ASP A 28 -34.79 -33.79 38.19
N ASP A 29 -35.02 -35.09 38.07
CA ASP A 29 -36.35 -35.73 38.08
C ASP A 29 -37.06 -35.54 39.45
N SER A 30 -36.30 -35.22 40.49
CA SER A 30 -36.78 -34.95 41.86
C SER A 30 -37.72 -33.74 41.96
N ALA A 31 -37.60 -32.75 41.05
CA ALA A 31 -38.49 -31.58 41.05
C ALA A 31 -39.88 -31.90 40.47
N LEU A 32 -39.93 -32.81 39.50
CA LEU A 32 -41.12 -33.28 38.78
C LEU A 32 -41.86 -34.40 39.52
N GLU A 33 -41.18 -35.15 40.39
CA GLU A 33 -41.78 -36.20 41.22
C GLU A 33 -42.98 -35.68 42.03
N GLY A 34 -42.83 -34.50 42.64
CA GLY A 34 -43.93 -33.88 43.36
C GLY A 34 -45.04 -33.36 42.44
N VAL A 35 -44.74 -32.94 41.20
CA VAL A 35 -45.78 -32.60 40.20
C VAL A 35 -46.59 -33.85 39.82
N ALA A 36 -45.92 -34.99 39.61
CA ALA A 36 -46.59 -36.26 39.30
C ALA A 36 -47.52 -36.71 40.43
N ALA A 37 -47.13 -36.54 41.70
CA ALA A 37 -47.99 -36.84 42.85
C ALA A 37 -49.25 -35.95 42.87
N HIS A 38 -49.11 -34.65 42.60
CA HIS A 38 -50.24 -33.71 42.54
C HIS A 38 -51.18 -34.03 41.37
N VAL A 39 -50.65 -34.42 40.20
CA VAL A 39 -51.45 -34.86 39.04
C VAL A 39 -52.24 -36.13 39.38
N LYS A 40 -51.62 -37.12 40.02
CA LYS A 40 -52.32 -38.35 40.46
C LYS A 40 -53.45 -38.03 41.44
N LEU A 41 -53.23 -37.11 42.39
CA LEU A 41 -54.25 -36.66 43.33
C LEU A 41 -55.41 -35.97 42.61
N LEU A 42 -55.11 -35.08 41.66
CA LEU A 42 -56.11 -34.38 40.85
C LEU A 42 -56.98 -35.35 40.07
N LEU A 43 -56.37 -36.33 39.39
CA LEU A 43 -57.11 -37.35 38.63
C LEU A 43 -58.04 -38.18 39.52
N LYS A 44 -57.58 -38.55 40.72
CA LYS A 44 -58.42 -39.23 41.71
C LYS A 44 -59.60 -38.36 42.13
N LEU A 45 -59.35 -37.08 42.44
CA LEU A 45 -60.41 -36.15 42.83
C LEU A 45 -61.44 -35.94 41.72
N ILE A 46 -61.00 -35.91 40.46
CA ILE A 46 -61.88 -35.78 39.27
C ILE A 46 -62.78 -37.01 39.15
N LYS A 47 -62.22 -38.20 39.34
CA LYS A 47 -62.99 -39.45 39.33
C LYS A 47 -64.03 -39.47 40.46
N ASP A 48 -63.61 -39.17 41.70
CA ASP A 48 -64.49 -39.13 42.87
C ASP A 48 -65.59 -38.05 42.74
N HIS A 49 -65.30 -36.94 42.05
CA HIS A 49 -66.28 -35.91 41.74
C HIS A 49 -67.27 -36.36 40.65
N LYS A 50 -66.79 -37.05 39.60
CA LYS A 50 -67.61 -37.60 38.53
C LYS A 50 -68.60 -38.64 39.06
N ASP A 51 -68.11 -39.61 39.84
CA ASP A 51 -68.94 -40.65 40.46
C ASP A 51 -69.99 -40.03 41.42
N ALA A 52 -69.64 -38.94 42.09
CA ALA A 52 -70.57 -38.19 42.94
C ALA A 52 -71.57 -37.31 42.16
N CYS A 53 -71.30 -36.99 40.89
CA CYS A 53 -72.18 -36.26 39.99
C CYS A 53 -73.21 -37.18 39.32
N ASP A 54 -72.86 -38.45 39.09
CA ASP A 54 -73.75 -39.45 38.46
C ASP A 54 -74.89 -39.92 39.38
N ASN A 55 -74.75 -39.74 40.70
CA ASN A 55 -75.83 -39.96 41.67
C ASN A 55 -76.82 -38.78 41.67
N LYS A 56 -77.98 -38.97 41.01
CA LYS A 56 -79.00 -37.94 40.73
C LYS A 56 -79.81 -37.42 41.94
N GLU A 57 -79.67 -38.00 43.13
CA GLU A 57 -80.54 -37.66 44.29
C GLU A 57 -80.07 -36.51 45.19
N LYS A 58 -78.91 -35.88 44.94
CA LYS A 58 -78.48 -34.70 45.72
C LYS A 58 -78.13 -33.53 44.80
N LYS A 59 -79.12 -32.67 44.56
CA LYS A 59 -78.93 -31.35 43.94
C LYS A 59 -78.17 -30.44 44.92
N ASN A 60 -77.02 -29.95 44.48
CA ASN A 60 -76.16 -28.96 45.15
C ASN A 60 -75.67 -29.34 46.55
N ASP A 61 -74.59 -30.12 46.57
CA ASP A 61 -73.88 -30.45 47.80
C ASP A 61 -72.66 -29.52 47.96
N ALA A 62 -72.52 -28.87 49.12
CA ALA A 62 -71.33 -28.13 49.51
C ALA A 62 -70.04 -28.96 49.33
N ARG A 63 -70.16 -30.30 49.39
CA ARG A 63 -69.07 -31.25 49.10
C ARG A 63 -68.64 -31.28 47.63
N ARG A 64 -69.52 -30.99 46.68
CA ARG A 64 -69.15 -30.86 45.25
C ARG A 64 -68.34 -29.59 45.04
N MET A 65 -68.79 -28.47 45.62
CA MET A 65 -68.08 -27.19 45.57
C MET A 65 -66.70 -27.29 46.26
N LEU A 66 -66.64 -27.94 47.42
CA LEU A 66 -65.37 -28.18 48.13
C LEU A 66 -64.40 -29.01 47.29
N ARG A 67 -64.87 -30.06 46.59
CA ARG A 67 -64.03 -30.84 45.68
C ARG A 67 -63.48 -30.00 44.52
N VAL A 68 -64.31 -29.17 43.90
CA VAL A 68 -63.87 -28.28 42.82
C VAL A 68 -62.87 -27.25 43.32
N ALA A 69 -63.09 -26.66 44.51
CA ALA A 69 -62.13 -25.76 45.14
C ALA A 69 -60.78 -26.45 45.39
N THR A 70 -60.78 -27.69 45.89
CA THR A 70 -59.56 -28.48 46.07
C THR A 70 -58.87 -28.85 44.74
N MET A 71 -59.62 -29.10 43.66
CA MET A 71 -59.01 -29.28 42.33
C MET A 71 -58.26 -28.03 41.88
N MET A 72 -58.88 -26.86 42.08
CA MET A 72 -58.30 -25.57 41.68
C MET A 72 -56.99 -25.29 42.43
N THR A 73 -56.93 -25.54 43.74
CA THR A 73 -55.70 -25.35 44.52
C THR A 73 -54.58 -26.31 44.12
N ILE A 74 -54.92 -27.55 43.75
CA ILE A 74 -53.94 -28.51 43.22
C ILE A 74 -53.40 -28.03 41.87
N LEU A 75 -54.26 -27.53 40.97
CA LEU A 75 -53.86 -26.97 39.69
C LEU A 75 -52.95 -25.75 39.83
N ASP A 76 -53.25 -24.84 40.77
CA ASP A 76 -52.41 -23.68 41.06
C ASP A 76 -51.05 -24.09 41.61
N THR A 77 -51.00 -25.13 42.45
CA THR A 77 -49.75 -25.69 42.97
C THR A 77 -48.91 -26.33 41.86
N ILE A 78 -49.53 -27.09 40.96
CA ILE A 78 -48.87 -27.67 39.78
C ILE A 78 -48.31 -26.55 38.89
N ARG A 79 -49.12 -25.53 38.58
CA ARG A 79 -48.72 -24.38 37.76
C ARG A 79 -47.52 -23.66 38.37
N SER A 80 -47.58 -23.36 39.67
CA SER A 80 -46.51 -22.67 40.40
C SER A 80 -45.20 -23.47 40.34
N ARG A 81 -45.26 -24.79 40.53
CA ARG A 81 -44.08 -25.66 40.47
C ARG A 81 -43.51 -25.78 39.07
N ILE A 82 -44.35 -25.93 38.05
CA ILE A 82 -43.90 -25.97 36.65
C ILE A 82 -43.26 -24.63 36.26
N GLN A 83 -43.88 -23.50 36.61
CA GLN A 83 -43.35 -22.17 36.35
C GLN A 83 -42.00 -21.94 37.04
N LYS A 84 -41.86 -22.40 38.29
CA LYS A 84 -40.59 -22.36 39.01
C LYS A 84 -39.52 -23.20 38.31
N CYS A 85 -39.85 -24.40 37.83
CA CYS A 85 -38.92 -25.24 37.06
C CYS A 85 -38.55 -24.63 35.71
N GLN A 86 -39.48 -23.94 35.04
CA GLN A 86 -39.24 -23.24 33.77
C GLN A 86 -38.39 -21.98 33.94
N SER A 87 -38.50 -21.27 35.07
CA SER A 87 -37.68 -20.08 35.36
C SER A 87 -36.19 -20.36 35.52
N PHE A 88 -35.79 -21.62 35.78
CA PHE A 88 -34.39 -22.04 35.75
C PHE A 88 -33.84 -22.29 34.34
N GLY A 89 -34.71 -22.44 33.33
CA GLY A 89 -34.33 -22.60 31.92
C GLY A 89 -33.94 -21.29 31.21
N GLY A 90 -34.09 -20.14 31.87
CA GLY A 90 -33.71 -18.82 31.37
C GLY A 90 -32.22 -18.48 31.52
N LYS A 91 -31.37 -19.45 31.88
CA LYS A 91 -29.92 -19.27 31.86
C LYS A 91 -29.48 -19.39 30.40
N ARG A 92 -29.38 -18.25 29.70
CA ARG A 92 -28.50 -18.16 28.52
C ARG A 92 -27.18 -18.80 28.95
N TYR A 93 -26.90 -19.96 28.38
CA TYR A 93 -25.85 -20.85 28.85
C TYR A 93 -24.53 -20.07 28.80
N ALA A 94 -23.76 -20.05 29.88
CA ALA A 94 -22.42 -19.47 29.89
C ALA A 94 -21.54 -20.05 28.75
N GLY A 95 -21.87 -21.25 28.24
CA GLY A 95 -21.26 -21.84 27.06
C GLY A 95 -21.58 -21.17 25.72
N ASP A 96 -22.67 -20.39 25.59
CA ASP A 96 -22.97 -19.64 24.36
C ASP A 96 -22.18 -18.32 24.33
N ASP A 97 -22.04 -17.65 25.48
CA ASP A 97 -21.17 -16.47 25.62
C ASP A 97 -19.68 -16.83 25.40
N GLU A 98 -19.22 -17.97 25.93
CA GLU A 98 -17.86 -18.47 25.68
C GLU A 98 -17.65 -18.86 24.21
N LYS A 99 -18.63 -19.50 23.58
CA LYS A 99 -18.57 -19.84 22.17
C LYS A 99 -18.50 -18.61 21.27
N ASP A 100 -19.26 -17.57 21.56
CA ASP A 100 -19.22 -16.31 20.81
C ASP A 100 -17.93 -15.53 21.08
N LYS A 101 -17.39 -15.58 22.30
CA LYS A 101 -16.06 -15.05 22.62
C LYS A 101 -14.96 -15.77 21.83
N LEU A 102 -14.96 -17.10 21.82
CA LEU A 102 -13.99 -17.90 21.06
C LEU A 102 -14.09 -17.67 19.56
N ARG A 103 -15.31 -17.49 19.02
CA ARG A 103 -15.51 -17.10 17.60
C ARG A 103 -14.91 -15.74 17.29
N ARG A 104 -15.09 -14.76 18.18
CA ARG A 104 -14.52 -13.42 18.04
C ARG A 104 -13.00 -13.44 18.11
N GLU A 105 -12.43 -14.18 19.06
CA GLU A 105 -10.98 -14.38 19.21
C GLU A 105 -10.38 -15.10 18.01
N LEU A 106 -11.04 -16.15 17.49
CA LEU A 106 -10.63 -16.84 16.26
C LEU A 106 -10.64 -15.89 15.05
N GLY A 107 -11.66 -15.04 14.93
CA GLY A 107 -11.74 -14.00 13.89
C GLY A 107 -10.59 -12.99 13.99
N ALA A 108 -10.29 -12.52 15.21
CA ALA A 108 -9.17 -11.61 15.47
C ALA A 108 -7.82 -12.26 15.16
N SER A 109 -7.62 -13.53 15.55
CA SER A 109 -6.40 -14.29 15.27
C SER A 109 -6.19 -14.53 13.77
N LEU A 110 -7.26 -14.85 13.03
CA LEU A 110 -7.20 -14.98 11.58
C LEU A 110 -6.88 -13.65 10.89
N ALA A 111 -7.43 -12.54 11.38
CA ALA A 111 -7.10 -11.21 10.88
C ALA A 111 -5.62 -10.87 11.13
N ALA A 112 -5.13 -11.08 12.36
CA ALA A 112 -3.73 -10.88 12.71
C ALA A 112 -2.79 -11.73 11.85
N ARG A 113 -3.14 -13.01 11.62
CA ARG A 113 -2.37 -13.91 10.74
C ARG A 113 -2.31 -13.39 9.30
N LYS A 114 -3.43 -12.94 8.74
CA LYS A 114 -3.47 -12.37 7.38
C LYS A 114 -2.63 -11.09 7.29
N SER A 115 -2.72 -10.20 8.28
CA SER A 115 -1.88 -9.00 8.33
C SER A 115 -0.39 -9.35 8.36
N LEU A 116 -0.01 -10.37 9.13
CA LEU A 116 1.38 -10.83 9.22
C LEU A 116 1.87 -11.48 7.92
N GLU A 117 1.01 -12.25 7.26
CA GLU A 117 1.28 -12.82 5.93
C GLU A 117 1.51 -11.74 4.86
N ILE A 118 0.71 -10.67 4.89
CA ILE A 118 0.90 -9.50 4.01
C ILE A 118 2.24 -8.83 4.30
N MET A 119 2.58 -8.58 5.57
CA MET A 119 3.86 -7.97 5.94
C MET A 119 5.06 -8.82 5.54
N CYS A 120 5.02 -10.14 5.74
CA CYS A 120 6.10 -11.02 5.28
C CYS A 120 6.24 -11.00 3.76
N SER A 121 5.12 -10.91 3.02
CA SER A 121 5.13 -10.82 1.56
C SER A 121 5.68 -9.49 1.06
N SER A 122 5.30 -8.36 1.68
CA SER A 122 5.81 -7.04 1.29
C SER A 122 7.29 -6.88 1.63
N LEU A 123 7.71 -7.35 2.81
CA LEU A 123 9.11 -7.30 3.23
C LEU A 123 10.01 -8.15 2.32
N GLY A 124 9.51 -9.29 1.82
CA GLY A 124 10.21 -10.08 0.81
C GLY A 124 10.47 -9.29 -0.48
N LYS A 125 9.46 -8.57 -0.98
CA LYS A 125 9.58 -7.71 -2.17
C LYS A 125 10.52 -6.53 -1.95
N GLU A 126 10.43 -5.85 -0.81
CA GLU A 126 11.36 -4.77 -0.45
C GLU A 126 12.81 -5.25 -0.38
N LYS A 127 13.05 -6.44 0.18
CA LYS A 127 14.38 -7.07 0.20
C LYS A 127 14.91 -7.33 -1.22
N GLU A 128 14.07 -7.78 -2.13
CA GLU A 128 14.43 -8.03 -3.52
C GLU A 128 14.75 -6.72 -4.27
N ILE A 129 13.96 -5.67 -4.06
CA ILE A 129 14.21 -4.32 -4.61
C ILE A 129 15.55 -3.79 -4.10
N MET A 130 15.80 -3.85 -2.79
CA MET A 130 17.04 -3.38 -2.17
C MET A 130 18.27 -4.15 -2.70
N ALA A 131 18.15 -5.47 -2.89
CA ALA A 131 19.23 -6.26 -3.49
C ALA A 131 19.51 -5.83 -4.92
N GLY A 132 18.47 -5.53 -5.71
CA GLY A 132 18.61 -4.98 -7.06
C GLY A 132 19.27 -3.60 -7.09
N GLU A 133 18.90 -2.71 -6.18
CA GLU A 133 19.52 -1.38 -6.06
C GLU A 133 20.98 -1.45 -5.62
N LEU A 134 21.30 -2.32 -4.66
CA LEU A 134 22.68 -2.57 -4.24
C LEU A 134 23.52 -3.09 -5.40
N LEU A 135 23.00 -4.01 -6.21
CA LEU A 135 23.70 -4.55 -7.37
C LEU A 135 23.96 -3.47 -8.43
N LYS A 136 22.99 -2.58 -8.68
CA LYS A 136 23.19 -1.42 -9.56
C LYS A 136 24.28 -0.49 -9.02
N LYS A 137 24.27 -0.19 -7.71
CA LYS A 137 25.29 0.67 -7.09
C LYS A 137 26.68 0.04 -7.15
N VAL A 138 26.80 -1.27 -6.97
CA VAL A 138 28.08 -1.98 -7.15
C VAL A 138 28.57 -1.85 -8.60
N HIS A 139 27.68 -1.98 -9.58
CA HIS A 139 28.05 -1.82 -10.99
C HIS A 139 28.52 -0.39 -11.31
N GLU A 140 27.76 0.63 -10.88
CA GLU A 140 28.13 2.04 -11.05
C GLU A 140 29.49 2.37 -10.39
N LEU A 141 29.77 1.81 -9.20
CA LEU A 141 31.05 1.99 -8.53
C LEU A 141 32.20 1.34 -9.32
N ASN A 142 31.98 0.15 -9.88
CA ASN A 142 32.99 -0.51 -10.70
C ASN A 142 33.30 0.29 -11.98
N GLU A 143 32.29 0.84 -12.66
CA GLU A 143 32.50 1.69 -13.85
C GLU A 143 33.31 2.95 -13.50
N MET A 144 33.03 3.60 -12.37
CA MET A 144 33.82 4.74 -11.90
C MET A 144 35.24 4.33 -11.52
N GLU A 145 35.44 3.15 -10.94
CA GLU A 145 36.75 2.62 -10.61
C GLU A 145 37.61 2.38 -11.86
N GLU A 146 37.02 1.84 -12.93
CA GLU A 146 37.67 1.70 -14.24
C GLU A 146 38.12 3.05 -14.80
N LEU A 147 37.23 4.06 -14.82
CA LEU A 147 37.57 5.41 -15.27
C LEU A 147 38.69 6.06 -14.43
N ILE A 148 38.69 5.82 -13.13
CA ILE A 148 39.75 6.30 -12.23
C ILE A 148 41.08 5.62 -12.56
N ASN A 149 41.07 4.32 -12.86
CA ASN A 149 42.28 3.59 -13.24
C ASN A 149 42.84 4.09 -14.58
N ASP A 150 41.99 4.28 -15.59
CA ASP A 150 42.41 4.88 -16.88
C ASP A 150 43.05 6.26 -16.70
N LEU A 151 42.46 7.11 -15.85
CA LEU A 151 43.00 8.43 -15.54
C LEU A 151 44.34 8.35 -14.79
N LYS A 152 44.52 7.36 -13.90
CA LYS A 152 45.80 7.13 -13.22
C LYS A 152 46.87 6.73 -14.23
N ASP A 153 46.58 5.80 -15.14
CA ASP A 153 47.52 5.35 -16.17
C ASP A 153 47.93 6.49 -17.11
N GLN A 154 46.97 7.34 -17.50
CA GLN A 154 47.25 8.55 -18.28
C GLN A 154 48.15 9.54 -17.52
N ASN A 155 47.86 9.77 -16.25
CA ASN A 155 48.67 10.66 -15.41
C ASN A 155 50.09 10.12 -15.23
N GLU A 156 50.27 8.82 -15.05
CA GLU A 156 51.59 8.19 -14.95
C GLU A 156 52.37 8.36 -16.27
N THR A 157 51.73 8.13 -17.41
CA THR A 157 52.33 8.34 -18.74
C THR A 157 52.75 9.80 -18.96
N LEU A 158 51.89 10.75 -18.58
CA LEU A 158 52.20 12.18 -18.69
C LEU A 158 53.38 12.57 -17.77
N LEU A 159 53.41 12.01 -16.57
CA LEU A 159 54.46 12.27 -15.61
C LEU A 159 55.81 11.74 -16.09
N GLU A 160 55.82 10.57 -16.74
CA GLU A 160 57.03 10.02 -17.38
C GLU A 160 57.52 10.91 -18.53
N LYS A 161 56.62 11.41 -19.39
CA LYS A 161 56.96 12.37 -20.45
C LYS A 161 57.53 13.67 -19.90
N VAL A 162 56.97 14.19 -18.81
CA VAL A 162 57.50 15.40 -18.15
C VAL A 162 58.91 15.17 -17.64
N ARG A 163 59.20 14.01 -17.05
CA ARG A 163 60.57 13.63 -16.64
C ARG A 163 61.51 13.53 -17.84
N GLU A 164 61.08 12.89 -18.92
CA GLU A 164 61.87 12.77 -20.16
C GLU A 164 62.18 14.15 -20.76
N CYS A 165 61.21 15.06 -20.82
CA CYS A 165 61.42 16.44 -21.26
C CYS A 165 62.40 17.19 -20.35
N ALA A 166 62.32 16.99 -19.03
CA ALA A 166 63.24 17.62 -18.08
C ALA A 166 64.68 17.08 -18.20
N LEU A 167 64.85 15.80 -18.57
CA LEU A 167 66.16 15.20 -18.83
C LEU A 167 66.75 15.69 -20.16
N LYS A 168 65.96 15.72 -21.24
CA LYS A 168 66.40 16.28 -22.54
C LYS A 168 66.91 17.71 -22.43
N HIS A 169 66.24 18.55 -21.65
CA HIS A 169 66.68 19.93 -21.38
C HIS A 169 67.97 20.04 -20.55
N ARG A 170 68.35 18.99 -19.81
CA ARG A 170 69.63 18.93 -19.08
C ARG A 170 70.77 18.49 -19.99
N ASP A 171 70.49 17.59 -20.93
CA ASP A 171 71.49 17.08 -21.89
C ASP A 171 71.82 18.12 -22.98
N GLU A 172 70.85 18.94 -23.40
CA GLU A 172 71.06 20.02 -24.39
C GLU A 172 71.83 21.25 -23.84
N ASN A 173 71.89 21.42 -22.51
CA ASN A 173 72.66 22.50 -21.86
C ASN A 173 74.05 22.03 -21.40
N GLY A 174 74.46 20.82 -21.80
CA GLY A 174 75.61 20.10 -21.30
C GLY A 174 76.78 19.96 -22.27
N ASP A 175 76.92 20.78 -23.31
CA ASP A 175 78.18 20.94 -24.02
C ASP A 175 78.20 22.25 -24.85
N ASP A 176 79.36 22.91 -24.88
CA ASP A 176 79.71 24.15 -25.59
C ASP A 176 79.29 25.55 -25.06
N CYS A 177 80.25 26.13 -24.32
CA CYS A 177 80.94 27.39 -24.62
C CYS A 177 80.17 28.69 -24.96
N LEU A 178 80.40 29.71 -24.10
CA LEU A 178 80.74 31.09 -24.45
C LEU A 178 80.41 31.54 -25.90
N GLY A 179 79.24 32.16 -26.12
CA GLY A 179 78.99 32.77 -27.44
C GLY A 179 77.60 33.35 -27.65
N ARG A 180 77.46 34.65 -27.32
CA ARG A 180 76.63 35.66 -27.99
C ARG A 180 75.75 35.15 -29.18
N GLY A 181 74.43 35.28 -29.06
CA GLY A 181 73.51 35.11 -30.19
C GLY A 181 72.05 35.40 -29.89
N GLY A 182 71.71 36.65 -29.56
CA GLY A 182 70.32 37.10 -29.34
C GLY A 182 69.45 37.13 -30.61
N GLY A 183 69.18 35.97 -31.21
CA GLY A 183 68.38 35.83 -32.45
C GLY A 183 67.23 34.83 -32.38
N GLU A 184 67.28 33.82 -31.51
CA GLU A 184 66.26 32.74 -31.48
C GLU A 184 65.07 33.03 -30.57
N SER A 185 65.15 34.10 -29.77
CA SER A 185 64.09 34.51 -28.85
C SER A 185 62.83 35.00 -29.57
N GLN A 186 62.94 35.51 -30.82
CA GLN A 186 61.80 36.14 -31.50
C GLN A 186 60.91 35.13 -32.25
N GLY A 187 61.50 34.10 -32.86
CA GLY A 187 60.77 33.01 -33.53
C GLY A 187 60.01 32.12 -32.54
N SER A 188 60.69 31.72 -31.46
CA SER A 188 60.09 30.97 -30.34
C SER A 188 58.96 31.75 -29.65
N ALA A 189 59.16 33.05 -29.39
CA ALA A 189 58.12 33.91 -28.81
C ALA A 189 56.88 34.05 -29.70
N SER A 190 57.05 34.16 -31.04
CA SER A 190 55.93 34.27 -31.96
C SER A 190 55.07 32.99 -32.03
N LEU A 191 55.71 31.82 -31.99
CA LEU A 191 55.03 30.52 -31.94
C LEU A 191 54.38 30.29 -30.57
N GLN A 192 55.03 30.71 -29.49
CA GLN A 192 54.48 30.63 -28.14
C GLN A 192 53.22 31.49 -27.98
N GLU A 193 53.22 32.72 -28.48
CA GLU A 193 52.04 33.60 -28.46
C GLU A 193 50.91 33.03 -29.33
N ARG A 194 51.23 32.47 -30.52
CA ARG A 194 50.23 31.82 -31.37
C ARG A 194 49.61 30.59 -30.72
N ASN A 195 50.41 29.75 -30.07
CA ASN A 195 49.93 28.59 -29.31
C ASN A 195 49.08 29.00 -28.11
N LYS A 196 49.45 30.10 -27.44
CA LYS A 196 48.64 30.67 -26.35
C LYS A 196 47.27 31.12 -26.85
N VAL A 197 47.22 31.89 -27.95
CA VAL A 197 45.95 32.32 -28.56
C VAL A 197 45.09 31.13 -28.99
N LEU A 198 45.68 30.12 -29.63
CA LEU A 198 44.98 28.90 -30.02
C LEU A 198 44.44 28.12 -28.81
N SER A 199 45.21 28.02 -27.72
CA SER A 199 44.80 27.36 -26.49
C SER A 199 43.65 28.08 -25.80
N GLU A 200 43.69 29.42 -25.76
CA GLU A 200 42.59 30.23 -25.24
C GLU A 200 41.33 30.13 -26.13
N GLN A 201 41.50 30.06 -27.45
CA GLN A 201 40.37 29.87 -28.37
C GLN A 201 39.75 28.47 -28.21
N LEU A 202 40.57 27.44 -28.03
CA LEU A 202 40.12 26.08 -27.75
C LEU A 202 39.36 26.03 -26.41
N LEU A 203 39.90 26.65 -25.35
CA LEU A 203 39.25 26.72 -24.05
C LEU A 203 37.88 27.41 -24.14
N ARG A 204 37.81 28.56 -24.82
CA ARG A 204 36.54 29.27 -25.09
C ARG A 204 35.53 28.41 -25.86
N SER A 205 35.99 27.61 -26.83
CA SER A 205 35.13 26.69 -27.58
C SER A 205 34.63 25.53 -26.72
N LEU A 206 35.50 24.96 -25.88
CA LEU A 206 35.14 23.90 -24.93
C LEU A 206 34.14 24.39 -23.88
N ASP A 207 34.34 25.60 -23.35
CA ASP A 207 33.40 26.21 -22.42
C ASP A 207 32.06 26.53 -23.08
N GLY A 208 32.08 27.00 -24.33
CA GLY A 208 30.88 27.15 -25.15
C GLY A 208 30.14 25.81 -25.36
N ASN A 209 30.87 24.75 -25.67
CA ASN A 209 30.30 23.40 -25.83
C ASN A 209 29.69 22.87 -24.51
N ARG A 210 30.40 23.04 -23.39
CA ARG A 210 29.87 22.70 -22.05
C ARG A 210 28.59 23.48 -21.74
N SER A 211 28.58 24.79 -22.02
CA SER A 211 27.39 25.63 -21.82
C SER A 211 26.21 25.16 -22.66
N MET A 212 26.42 24.83 -23.94
CA MET A 212 25.37 24.29 -24.80
C MET A 212 24.88 22.92 -24.32
N LYS A 213 25.79 22.05 -23.87
CA LYS A 213 25.44 20.74 -23.30
C LYS A 213 24.56 20.88 -22.04
N MET A 214 24.84 21.85 -21.18
CA MET A 214 23.98 22.13 -20.02
C MET A 214 22.60 22.58 -20.45
N LYS A 215 22.50 23.59 -21.33
CA LYS A 215 21.21 24.08 -21.85
C LYS A 215 20.40 22.99 -22.55
N LEU A 216 21.06 22.08 -23.27
CA LEU A 216 20.38 20.94 -23.89
C LEU A 216 19.76 20.03 -22.83
N ARG A 217 20.49 19.72 -21.76
CA ARG A 217 19.94 18.90 -20.66
C ARG A 217 18.80 19.60 -19.94
N ASP A 218 18.92 20.89 -19.67
CA ASP A 218 17.86 21.68 -19.03
C ASP A 218 16.58 21.63 -19.89
N ALA A 219 16.73 21.78 -21.21
CA ALA A 219 15.61 21.65 -22.15
C ALA A 219 15.05 20.21 -22.24
N GLU A 220 15.90 19.19 -22.17
CA GLU A 220 15.47 17.78 -22.10
C GLU A 220 14.66 17.50 -20.83
N GLU A 221 15.11 18.00 -19.68
CA GLU A 221 14.42 17.85 -18.39
C GLU A 221 13.06 18.57 -18.40
N GLU A 222 13.00 19.81 -18.91
CA GLU A 222 11.75 20.54 -19.11
C GLU A 222 10.79 19.77 -20.03
N ASN A 223 11.29 19.18 -21.12
CA ASN A 223 10.48 18.40 -22.04
C ASN A 223 9.93 17.12 -21.39
N VAL A 224 10.72 16.42 -20.57
CA VAL A 224 10.24 15.27 -19.79
C VAL A 224 9.15 15.69 -18.80
N MET A 225 9.34 16.83 -18.10
CA MET A 225 8.31 17.36 -17.20
C MET A 225 7.02 17.72 -17.94
N MET A 226 7.12 18.36 -19.12
CA MET A 226 5.98 18.69 -19.97
C MET A 226 5.25 17.43 -20.45
N GLN A 227 6.00 16.43 -20.89
CA GLN A 227 5.44 15.15 -21.34
C GLN A 227 4.64 14.47 -20.21
N SER A 228 5.19 14.44 -18.98
CA SER A 228 4.48 13.89 -17.82
C SER A 228 3.19 14.64 -17.49
N ALA A 229 3.19 15.98 -17.57
CA ALA A 229 1.97 16.78 -17.34
C ALA A 229 0.93 16.57 -18.45
N MET A 230 1.38 16.43 -19.70
CA MET A 230 0.51 16.13 -20.83
C MET A 230 -0.11 14.73 -20.73
N ASP A 231 0.63 13.75 -20.23
CA ASP A 231 0.14 12.39 -20.02
C ASP A 231 -0.89 12.33 -18.87
N GLU A 232 -0.70 13.10 -17.80
CA GLU A 232 -1.70 13.28 -16.72
C GLU A 232 -3.00 13.89 -17.28
N MET A 233 -2.88 14.98 -18.05
CA MET A 233 -4.03 15.62 -18.72
C MET A 233 -4.73 14.66 -19.69
N ARG A 234 -3.97 13.87 -20.46
CA ARG A 234 -4.50 12.87 -21.39
C ARG A 234 -5.32 11.81 -20.66
N ALA A 235 -4.81 11.30 -19.53
CA ALA A 235 -5.52 10.29 -18.75
C ALA A 235 -6.87 10.80 -18.26
N GLU A 236 -6.89 11.99 -17.66
CA GLU A 236 -8.12 12.65 -17.20
C GLU A 236 -9.11 12.89 -18.36
N VAL A 237 -8.63 13.34 -19.53
CA VAL A 237 -9.49 13.54 -20.72
C VAL A 237 -10.13 12.21 -21.16
N VAL A 238 -9.36 11.12 -21.18
CA VAL A 238 -9.90 9.79 -21.53
C VAL A 238 -10.98 9.37 -20.54
N THR A 239 -10.73 9.51 -19.23
CA THR A 239 -11.72 9.18 -18.18
C THR A 239 -12.99 10.03 -18.31
N SER A 240 -12.85 11.34 -18.58
CA SER A 240 -14.01 12.22 -18.77
C SER A 240 -14.85 11.81 -20.00
N LEU A 241 -14.21 11.43 -21.11
CA LEU A 241 -14.87 10.96 -22.32
C LEU A 241 -15.59 9.63 -22.11
N GLU A 242 -14.98 8.69 -21.37
CA GLU A 242 -15.62 7.44 -20.99
C GLU A 242 -16.87 7.69 -20.15
N ARG A 243 -16.80 8.60 -19.18
CA ARG A 243 -17.96 8.99 -18.36
C ARG A 243 -19.09 9.56 -19.21
N VAL A 244 -18.79 10.47 -20.13
CA VAL A 244 -19.78 11.05 -21.06
C VAL A 244 -20.41 9.96 -21.93
N ARG A 245 -19.61 9.01 -22.43
CA ARG A 245 -20.11 7.87 -23.23
C ARG A 245 -21.05 6.98 -22.40
N SER A 246 -20.66 6.59 -21.19
CA SER A 246 -21.49 5.79 -20.28
C SER A 246 -22.76 6.52 -19.84
N PHE A 247 -22.70 7.83 -19.65
CA PHE A 247 -23.89 8.65 -19.38
C PHE A 247 -24.86 8.66 -20.56
N LYS A 248 -24.35 8.89 -21.77
CA LYS A 248 -25.14 8.84 -23.01
C LYS A 248 -25.82 7.49 -23.19
N GLU A 249 -25.11 6.38 -22.96
CA GLU A 249 -25.68 5.03 -23.05
C GLU A 249 -26.81 4.81 -22.04
N ARG A 250 -26.63 5.22 -20.78
CA ARG A 250 -27.70 5.13 -19.75
C ARG A 250 -28.93 5.96 -20.11
N MET A 251 -28.75 7.14 -20.70
CA MET A 251 -29.86 7.95 -21.19
C MET A 251 -30.63 7.27 -22.33
N LEU A 252 -29.93 6.62 -23.27
CA LEU A 252 -30.57 5.86 -24.35
C LEU A 252 -31.39 4.68 -23.80
N VAL A 253 -30.80 3.88 -22.89
CA VAL A 253 -31.47 2.73 -22.26
C VAL A 253 -32.70 3.17 -21.45
N SER A 254 -32.61 4.28 -20.73
CA SER A 254 -33.73 4.85 -19.98
C SER A 254 -34.84 5.45 -20.85
N ALA A 255 -34.54 5.83 -22.10
CA ALA A 255 -35.54 6.29 -23.05
C ALA A 255 -36.31 5.11 -23.69
N GLU A 256 -35.65 3.95 -23.85
CA GLU A 256 -36.22 2.74 -24.48
C GLU A 256 -36.97 1.85 -23.48
N SER A 257 -36.55 1.85 -22.22
CA SER A 257 -37.18 1.08 -21.14
C SER A 257 -37.74 2.06 -20.12
N ASN A 258 -39.04 1.94 -19.76
CA ASN A 258 -39.73 2.78 -18.76
C ASN A 258 -39.20 2.56 -17.31
N ILE A 259 -37.88 2.48 -17.15
CA ILE A 259 -37.13 2.33 -15.91
C ILE A 259 -36.79 3.73 -15.38
N ALA A 260 -36.54 3.83 -14.07
CA ALA A 260 -36.33 5.07 -13.32
C ALA A 260 -35.45 6.11 -14.05
N PRO A 261 -35.81 7.40 -13.98
CA PRO A 261 -35.13 8.46 -14.72
C PRO A 261 -33.67 8.59 -14.28
N VAL A 262 -32.77 8.68 -15.27
CA VAL A 262 -31.34 8.94 -15.03
C VAL A 262 -31.18 10.29 -14.31
N ASN A 263 -30.40 10.31 -13.23
CA ASN A 263 -30.11 11.54 -12.47
C ASN A 263 -29.13 12.45 -13.22
N VAL A 264 -29.66 13.24 -14.16
CA VAL A 264 -28.90 14.17 -15.00
C VAL A 264 -28.13 15.19 -14.15
N GLN A 265 -28.71 15.65 -13.04
CA GLN A 265 -28.09 16.67 -12.18
C GLN A 265 -26.81 16.16 -11.52
N GLU A 266 -26.81 14.92 -11.04
CA GLU A 266 -25.63 14.31 -10.43
C GLU A 266 -24.49 14.11 -11.43
N GLU A 267 -24.82 13.76 -12.68
CA GLU A 267 -23.82 13.61 -13.74
C GLU A 267 -23.26 14.94 -14.21
N ILE A 268 -24.07 16.00 -14.23
CA ILE A 268 -23.60 17.38 -14.47
C ILE A 268 -22.62 17.80 -13.37
N VAL A 269 -22.98 17.63 -12.09
CA VAL A 269 -22.09 17.98 -10.96
C VAL A 269 -20.78 17.19 -11.01
N ALA A 270 -20.83 15.90 -11.37
CA ALA A 270 -19.63 15.09 -11.50
C ALA A 270 -18.73 15.55 -12.66
N LEU A 271 -19.33 15.99 -13.78
CA LEU A 271 -18.59 16.59 -14.91
C LEU A 271 -17.98 17.93 -14.53
N GLU A 272 -18.73 18.81 -13.84
CA GLU A 272 -18.23 20.09 -13.34
C GLU A 272 -17.01 19.91 -12.44
N ASN A 273 -17.06 18.96 -11.49
CA ASN A 273 -15.93 18.64 -10.62
C ASN A 273 -14.69 18.17 -11.42
N MET A 274 -14.85 17.35 -12.46
CA MET A 274 -13.74 16.97 -13.33
C MET A 274 -13.19 18.15 -14.14
N PHE A 275 -14.06 19.06 -14.62
CA PHE A 275 -13.64 20.28 -15.30
C PHE A 275 -12.92 21.28 -14.40
N GLU A 276 -13.24 21.32 -13.12
CA GLU A 276 -12.50 22.08 -12.12
C GLU A 276 -11.11 21.48 -11.87
N CYS A 277 -10.98 20.14 -11.84
CA CYS A 277 -9.68 19.47 -11.82
C CYS A 277 -8.81 19.83 -13.04
N PHE A 278 -9.38 19.88 -14.25
CA PHE A 278 -8.65 20.33 -15.44
C PHE A 278 -8.17 21.77 -15.34
N GLN A 279 -8.99 22.69 -14.82
CA GLN A 279 -8.60 24.08 -14.61
C GLN A 279 -7.42 24.19 -13.63
N MET A 280 -7.43 23.41 -12.55
CA MET A 280 -6.28 23.35 -11.63
C MET A 280 -5.03 22.79 -12.30
N LEU A 281 -5.17 21.75 -13.13
CA LEU A 281 -4.05 21.12 -13.83
C LEU A 281 -3.38 22.08 -14.83
N VAL A 282 -4.18 22.84 -15.57
CA VAL A 282 -3.71 23.87 -16.51
C VAL A 282 -3.03 25.02 -15.75
N ALA A 283 -3.63 25.51 -14.66
CA ALA A 283 -3.03 26.58 -13.85
C ALA A 283 -1.68 26.16 -13.23
N LYS A 284 -1.55 24.90 -12.80
CA LYS A 284 -0.30 24.31 -12.30
C LYS A 284 0.79 24.29 -13.38
N TYR A 285 0.42 24.12 -14.64
CA TYR A 285 1.37 24.18 -15.76
C TYR A 285 1.80 25.61 -16.08
N ASP A 286 0.85 26.54 -16.16
CA ASP A 286 1.15 27.95 -16.46
C ASP A 286 2.05 28.61 -15.40
N GLN A 287 1.87 28.25 -14.12
CA GLN A 287 2.74 28.70 -13.03
C GLN A 287 4.18 28.16 -13.17
N LYS A 288 4.34 26.91 -13.63
CA LYS A 288 5.66 26.32 -13.85
C LYS A 288 6.39 26.97 -15.04
N GLN A 289 5.69 27.37 -16.10
CA GLN A 289 6.31 28.10 -17.21
C GLN A 289 6.75 29.53 -16.84
N GLN A 290 6.01 30.21 -15.95
CA GLN A 290 6.35 31.59 -15.55
C GLN A 290 7.50 31.69 -14.54
N GLY A 291 7.84 30.60 -13.85
CA GLY A 291 8.86 30.59 -12.80
C GLY A 291 10.31 30.57 -13.30
N GLU A 292 10.58 30.08 -14.51
CA GLU A 292 11.97 29.74 -14.90
C GLU A 292 12.33 29.94 -16.38
N CYS A 293 11.38 30.33 -17.25
CA CYS A 293 11.72 30.63 -18.64
C CYS A 293 12.26 32.06 -18.77
N VAL A 294 13.57 32.25 -18.52
CA VAL A 294 14.28 33.39 -19.10
C VAL A 294 14.15 33.25 -20.61
N LYS A 295 13.33 34.12 -21.23
CA LYS A 295 13.28 34.31 -22.67
C LYS A 295 14.69 34.56 -23.20
N ILE A 296 15.37 33.52 -23.66
CA ILE A 296 16.57 33.66 -24.48
C ILE A 296 16.10 33.85 -25.93
N THR A 297 15.45 34.99 -26.18
CA THR A 297 15.50 35.62 -27.50
C THR A 297 16.87 36.26 -27.62
N SER A 298 17.88 35.47 -27.96
CA SER A 298 19.14 36.01 -28.49
C SER A 298 19.20 35.62 -29.96
N GLU A 299 18.97 36.62 -30.81
CA GLU A 299 19.18 36.59 -32.25
C GLU A 299 20.47 35.85 -32.58
N ILE A 300 20.33 34.73 -33.30
CA ILE A 300 21.46 34.03 -33.90
C ILE A 300 21.96 34.94 -35.03
N ASN A 301 22.88 35.85 -34.73
CA ASN A 301 23.63 36.58 -35.73
C ASN A 301 24.56 35.59 -36.44
N ALA A 302 24.06 35.02 -37.54
CA ALA A 302 24.84 34.24 -38.49
C ALA A 302 26.01 35.11 -39.01
N ARG A 303 27.22 34.84 -38.52
CA ARG A 303 28.44 35.43 -39.09
C ARG A 303 28.56 34.98 -40.55
N LYS A 304 28.64 35.96 -41.44
CA LYS A 304 28.83 35.80 -42.89
C LYS A 304 30.03 34.89 -43.21
N PRO A 305 29.97 34.11 -44.31
CA PRO A 305 31.13 33.37 -44.80
C PRO A 305 32.15 34.36 -45.38
N SER A 306 33.37 34.34 -44.85
CA SER A 306 34.48 35.12 -45.40
C SER A 306 35.01 34.39 -46.64
N VAL A 307 34.62 34.87 -47.82
CA VAL A 307 35.27 34.58 -49.10
C VAL A 307 36.46 35.53 -49.23
N LEU A 308 37.64 35.00 -49.54
CA LEU A 308 38.79 35.59 -50.25
C LEU A 308 39.78 34.41 -50.40
N ALA A 309 40.00 33.83 -51.59
CA ALA A 309 40.77 34.35 -52.73
C ALA A 309 42.17 34.81 -52.32
#